data_AF-A0A0S7WZS1-F1
#
_entry.id   AF-A0A0S7WZS1-F1
#
_cell.length_a   1.000
_cell.length_b   1.000
_cell.length_c   1.000
_cell.angle_alpha   90.00
_cell.angle_beta   90.00
_cell.angle_gamma   90.00
#
_symmetry.space_group_name_H-M   'P 1'
#
loop_
_entity.id
_entity.type
_entity.pdbx_description
1 polymer ?
#
loop_
_entity_poly.entity_id
_entity_poly.type
_entity_poly.pdbx_seq_one_letter_code
_entity_poly.pdbx_strand_id
1 'polypeptide(L)'
;MLIPLILILIVTIVLGIVVFKKAKEEKRKPDYKTLYIIGISWFPLGVVFTASGSSVGIVFSVLGLSFLAVGLINKDKWKGSKPATAKQKRYSIFLLVLGAVVFLITLLAYFIRLYE
;
A
#
# COMPACT_ATOMS: atom_id res chain seq x y z
N MET A 1 8.74 7.62 21.18
CA MET A 1 8.27 7.99 19.81
C MET A 1 9.19 7.54 18.70
N LEU A 2 10.52 7.63 18.87
CA LEU A 2 11.48 7.30 17.80
C LEU A 2 11.53 5.80 17.45
N ILE A 3 11.46 4.91 18.44
CA ILE A 3 11.57 3.46 18.24
C ILE A 3 10.52 2.88 17.26
N PRO A 4 9.20 3.12 17.42
CA PRO A 4 8.22 2.61 16.45
C PRO A 4 8.36 3.24 15.06
N LEU A 5 8.75 4.52 14.99
CA LEU A 5 8.99 5.23 13.73
C LEU A 5 10.18 4.62 12.97
N ILE A 6 11.27 4.30 13.69
CA ILE A 6 12.46 3.64 13.14
C ILE A 6 12.11 2.24 12.64
N LEU A 7 11.29 1.49 13.39
CA LEU A 7 10.86 0.15 12.98
C LEU A 7 10.05 0.19 11.68
N ILE A 8 9.09 1.11 11.56
CA ILE A 8 8.28 1.32 10.35
C ILE A 8 9.17 1.72 9.17
N LEU A 9 10.12 2.63 9.40
CA LEU A 9 11.05 3.06 8.36
C LEU A 9 11.90 1.89 7.85
N ILE A 10 12.47 1.07 8.74
CA ILE A 10 13.27 -0.11 8.39
C ILE A 10 12.43 -1.10 7.58
N VAL A 11 11.22 -1.42 8.04
CA VAL A 11 10.32 -2.34 7.33
C VAL A 11 9.99 -1.82 5.92
N THR A 12 9.71 -0.53 5.80
CA THR A 12 9.37 0.11 4.52
C THR A 12 10.56 0.09 3.55
N ILE A 13 11.77 0.37 4.03
CA ILE A 13 13.00 0.31 3.23
C ILE A 13 13.27 -1.13 2.77
N VAL A 14 13.19 -2.11 3.66
CA VAL A 14 13.41 -3.53 3.34
C VAL A 14 12.41 -4.01 2.29
N LEU A 15 11.12 -3.69 2.46
CA LEU A 15 10.09 -4.00 1.47
C LEU A 15 10.37 -3.32 0.13
N GLY A 16 10.74 -2.03 0.14
CA GLY A 16 11.10 -1.28 -1.06
C GLY A 16 12.25 -1.92 -1.84
N ILE A 17 13.32 -2.33 -1.16
CA ILE A 17 14.48 -3.00 -1.76
C ILE A 17 14.08 -4.35 -2.37
N VAL A 18 13.30 -5.16 -1.63
CA VAL A 18 12.86 -6.49 -2.10
C VAL A 18 11.97 -6.36 -3.34
N VAL A 19 11.03 -5.41 -3.33
CA VAL A 19 10.14 -5.15 -4.46
C VAL A 19 10.92 -4.62 -5.65
N PHE A 20 11.85 -3.68 -5.45
CA PHE A 20 12.66 -3.11 -6.53
C PHE A 20 13.55 -4.16 -7.22
N LYS A 21 14.19 -5.04 -6.43
CA LYS A 21 14.98 -6.16 -7.00
C LYS A 21 14.11 -7.08 -7.85
N LYS A 22 12.94 -7.50 -7.35
CA LYS A 22 12.02 -8.35 -8.11
C LYS A 22 11.44 -7.67 -9.34
N ALA A 23 11.15 -6.38 -9.27
CA ALA A 23 10.67 -5.58 -10.39
C ALA A 23 11.71 -5.43 -11.50
N LYS A 24 13.00 -5.52 -11.18
CA LYS A 24 14.09 -5.52 -12.17
C LYS A 24 14.29 -6.88 -12.83
N GLU A 25 14.07 -7.97 -12.09
CA GLU A 25 14.19 -9.35 -12.59
C GLU A 25 13.01 -9.75 -13.48
N GLU A 26 11.78 -9.37 -13.12
CA GLU A 26 10.60 -9.57 -13.96
C GLU A 26 10.31 -8.29 -14.75
N LYS A 27 10.44 -8.30 -16.09
CA LYS A 27 9.87 -7.25 -16.98
C LYS A 27 8.33 -7.29 -16.94
N ARG A 28 7.77 -7.09 -15.75
CA ARG A 28 6.36 -7.22 -15.46
C ARG A 28 5.67 -5.98 -16.02
N LYS A 29 4.83 -6.17 -17.03
CA LYS A 29 4.01 -5.08 -17.58
C LYS A 29 3.12 -4.53 -16.45
N PRO A 30 2.96 -3.20 -16.34
CA PRO A 30 2.09 -2.61 -15.33
C PRO A 30 0.68 -3.18 -15.43
N ASP A 31 0.10 -3.53 -14.28
CA ASP A 31 -1.30 -3.94 -14.21
C ASP A 31 -2.18 -2.71 -13.96
N TYR A 32 -2.62 -2.09 -15.05
CA TYR A 32 -3.46 -0.89 -15.04
C TYR A 32 -4.81 -1.12 -14.35
N LYS A 33 -5.33 -2.35 -14.36
CA LYS A 33 -6.56 -2.68 -13.65
C LYS A 33 -6.33 -2.61 -12.14
N THR A 34 -5.21 -3.16 -11.67
CA THR A 34 -4.82 -3.05 -10.26
C THR A 34 -4.58 -1.59 -9.85
N LEU A 35 -3.95 -0.76 -10.70
CA LEU A 35 -3.80 0.68 -10.42
C LEU A 35 -5.14 1.38 -10.27
N TYR A 36 -6.11 1.08 -11.15
CA TYR A 36 -7.46 1.62 -11.05
C TYR A 36 -8.14 1.23 -9.72
N ILE A 37 -8.02 -0.05 -9.32
CA ILE A 37 -8.59 -0.56 -8.06
C ILE A 37 -7.94 0.10 -6.84
N ILE A 38 -6.61 0.29 -6.85
CA ILE A 38 -5.92 1.04 -5.79
C ILE A 38 -6.42 2.48 -5.76
N GLY A 39 -6.53 3.14 -6.92
CA GLY A 39 -7.00 4.51 -7.03
C GLY A 39 -8.41 4.73 -6.47
N ILE A 40 -9.38 3.90 -6.87
CA ILE A 40 -10.76 3.98 -6.37
C ILE A 40 -10.88 3.65 -4.88
N SER A 41 -9.91 2.93 -4.31
CA SER A 41 -9.88 2.61 -2.89
C SER A 41 -9.23 3.74 -2.06
N TRP A 42 -8.13 4.31 -2.57
CA TRP A 42 -7.34 5.31 -1.84
C TRP A 42 -7.89 6.73 -1.97
N PHE A 43 -8.51 7.07 -3.10
CA PHE A 43 -9.03 8.41 -3.31
C PHE A 43 -10.12 8.78 -2.28
N PRO A 44 -11.17 7.97 -2.05
CA PRO A 44 -12.17 8.26 -1.03
C PRO A 44 -11.57 8.29 0.37
N LEU A 45 -10.62 7.40 0.66
CA LEU A 45 -9.91 7.35 1.95
C LEU A 45 -9.17 8.68 2.22
N GLY A 46 -8.49 9.22 1.21
CA GLY A 46 -7.81 10.51 1.30
C GLY A 46 -8.77 11.68 1.53
N VAL A 47 -9.94 11.65 0.89
CA VAL A 47 -10.98 12.68 1.10
C VAL A 47 -11.46 12.66 2.55
N VAL A 48 -11.72 11.48 3.11
CA VAL A 48 -12.13 11.33 4.52
C VAL A 48 -11.05 11.86 5.47
N PHE A 49 -9.78 11.52 5.25
CA PHE A 49 -8.68 12.03 6.08
C PHE A 49 -8.46 13.53 5.94
N THR A 50 -8.68 14.10 4.75
CA THR A 50 -8.58 15.54 4.53
C THR A 50 -9.69 16.25 5.29
N ALA A 51 -10.92 15.73 5.21
CA ALA A 51 -12.06 16.25 5.95
C ALA A 51 -11.89 16.16 7.47
N SER A 52 -11.13 15.17 7.97
CA SER A 52 -10.79 15.04 9.39
C SER A 52 -9.64 15.97 9.84
N GLY A 53 -9.16 16.87 8.97
CA GLY A 53 -8.07 17.79 9.27
C GLY A 53 -6.67 17.19 9.21
N SER A 54 -6.53 15.95 8.72
CA SER A 54 -5.22 15.30 8.56
C SER A 54 -4.59 15.68 7.23
N SER A 55 -3.42 16.30 7.27
CA SER A 55 -2.62 16.64 6.07
C SER A 55 -2.17 15.41 5.27
N VAL A 56 -2.19 14.21 5.88
CA VAL A 56 -1.99 12.94 5.18
C VAL A 56 -3.10 12.67 4.14
N GLY A 57 -4.31 13.19 4.38
CA GLY A 57 -5.43 13.02 3.47
C GLY A 57 -5.17 13.57 2.07
N ILE A 58 -4.52 14.74 1.97
CA ILE A 58 -4.16 15.37 0.69
C ILE A 58 -3.27 14.44 -0.13
N VAL A 59 -2.28 13.81 0.51
CA VAL A 59 -1.36 12.87 -0.14
C VAL A 59 -2.11 11.66 -0.68
N PHE A 60 -3.00 11.06 0.12
CA PHE A 60 -3.81 9.92 -0.30
C PHE A 60 -4.78 10.28 -1.43
N SER A 61 -5.39 11.47 -1.41
CA SER A 61 -6.28 11.93 -2.47
C SER A 61 -5.52 12.15 -3.78
N VAL A 62 -4.37 12.83 -3.75
CA VAL A 62 -3.58 13.09 -4.97
C VAL A 62 -3.04 11.78 -5.57
N LEU A 63 -2.49 10.89 -4.75
CA LEU A 63 -2.01 9.58 -5.22
C LEU A 63 -3.15 8.68 -5.70
N GLY A 64 -4.24 8.63 -4.95
CA GLY A 64 -5.43 7.87 -5.31
C GLY A 64 -6.02 8.32 -6.64
N LEU A 65 -6.15 9.64 -6.84
CA LEU A 65 -6.63 10.22 -8.09
C LEU A 65 -5.67 9.94 -9.25
N SER A 66 -4.36 10.02 -9.00
CA SER A 66 -3.34 9.71 -10.01
C SER A 66 -3.42 8.26 -10.46
N PHE A 67 -3.51 7.30 -9.53
CA PHE A 67 -3.65 5.88 -9.86
C PHE A 67 -4.99 5.57 -10.56
N LEU A 68 -6.07 6.22 -10.13
CA LEU A 68 -7.37 6.12 -10.75
C LEU A 68 -7.31 6.60 -12.22
N ALA A 69 -6.73 7.78 -12.45
CA ALA A 69 -6.58 8.35 -13.79
C ALA A 69 -5.70 7.48 -14.69
N VAL A 70 -4.52 7.06 -14.22
CA VAL A 70 -3.60 6.20 -14.99
C VAL A 70 -4.25 4.86 -15.31
N GLY A 71 -4.96 4.26 -14.35
CA GLY A 71 -5.66 2.99 -14.53
C GLY A 71 -6.84 3.09 -15.51
N LEU A 72 -7.57 4.21 -15.48
CA LEU A 72 -8.72 4.47 -16.37
C LEU A 72 -8.28 4.81 -17.80
N ILE A 73 -7.25 5.64 -17.98
CA ILE A 73 -6.71 6.00 -19.30
C ILE A 73 -6.21 4.75 -20.05
N ASN A 74 -5.64 3.78 -19.33
CA ASN A 74 -5.14 2.52 -19.89
C ASN A 74 -6.14 1.36 -19.74
N LYS A 75 -7.45 1.67 -19.76
CA LYS A 75 -8.52 0.66 -19.64
C LYS A 75 -8.48 -0.39 -20.75
N ASP A 76 -8.03 0.00 -21.94
CA ASP A 76 -7.77 -0.88 -23.08
C ASP A 76 -6.75 -1.99 -22.76
N LYS A 77 -5.81 -1.72 -21.84
CA LYS A 77 -4.74 -2.65 -21.44
C LYS A 77 -5.12 -3.49 -20.22
N TRP A 78 -6.37 -3.45 -19.77
CA TRP A 78 -6.83 -4.31 -18.69
C TRP A 78 -6.80 -5.77 -19.14
N LYS A 79 -5.72 -6.45 -18.77
CA LYS A 79 -5.56 -7.88 -19.05
C LYS A 79 -6.43 -8.69 -18.09
N GLY A 80 -6.93 -9.83 -18.57
CA GLY A 80 -7.43 -10.87 -17.70
C GLY A 80 -6.33 -11.27 -16.71
N SER A 81 -6.60 -11.14 -15.42
CA SER A 81 -5.66 -11.51 -14.37
C SER A 81 -5.42 -13.01 -14.45
N LYS A 82 -4.17 -13.43 -14.74
CA LYS A 82 -3.79 -14.84 -14.58
C LYS A 82 -4.04 -15.22 -13.11
N PRO A 83 -4.66 -16.36 -12.81
CA PRO A 83 -4.89 -16.78 -11.43
C PRO A 83 -3.56 -16.81 -10.68
N ALA A 84 -3.53 -16.21 -9.49
CA ALA A 84 -2.32 -16.13 -8.69
C ALA A 84 -1.79 -17.54 -8.38
N THR A 85 -0.49 -17.76 -8.61
CA THR A 85 0.16 -19.04 -8.31
C THR A 85 0.19 -19.27 -6.79
N ALA A 86 0.26 -20.54 -6.35
CA ALA A 86 0.30 -20.87 -4.92
C ALA A 86 1.45 -20.17 -4.18
N LYS A 87 2.63 -20.05 -4.83
CA LYS A 87 3.79 -19.32 -4.30
C LYS A 87 3.49 -17.83 -4.16
N GLN A 88 2.85 -17.21 -5.15
CA GLN A 88 2.47 -15.80 -5.09
C GLN A 88 1.43 -15.54 -4.00
N LYS A 89 0.39 -16.38 -3.88
CA LYS A 89 -0.61 -16.30 -2.81
C LYS A 89 0.05 -16.39 -1.42
N ARG A 90 0.99 -17.33 -1.22
CA ARG A 90 1.71 -17.48 0.05
C ARG A 90 2.52 -16.23 0.41
N TYR A 91 3.22 -15.63 -0.55
CA TYR A 91 3.92 -14.37 -0.31
C TYR A 91 2.98 -13.21 0.00
N SER A 92 1.86 -13.09 -0.72
CA SER A 92 0.85 -12.05 -0.44
C SER A 92 0.26 -12.21 0.96
N ILE A 93 -0.08 -13.42 1.38
CA ILE A 93 -0.58 -13.70 2.73
C ILE A 93 0.50 -13.38 3.77
N PHE A 94 1.74 -13.79 3.54
CA PHE A 94 2.85 -13.49 4.45
C PHE A 94 3.05 -11.98 4.63
N LEU A 95 3.05 -11.21 3.53
CA LEU A 95 3.16 -9.75 3.58
C LEU A 95 1.98 -9.09 4.28
N LEU A 96 0.76 -9.60 4.07
CA LEU A 96 -0.44 -9.11 4.73
C LEU A 96 -0.38 -9.36 6.24
N VAL A 97 -0.02 -10.57 6.66
CA VAL A 97 0.15 -10.93 8.07
C VAL A 97 1.26 -10.10 8.72
N LEU A 98 2.41 -9.96 8.06
CA LEU A 98 3.52 -9.14 8.56
C LEU A 98 3.08 -7.67 8.73
N GLY A 99 2.39 -7.10 7.75
CA GLY A 99 1.85 -5.74 7.82
C GLY A 99 0.83 -5.59 8.96
N ALA A 100 -0.07 -6.56 9.14
CA ALA A 100 -1.05 -6.55 10.22
C ALA A 100 -0.39 -6.63 11.60
N VAL A 101 0.65 -7.45 11.77
CA VAL A 101 1.42 -7.54 13.02
C VAL A 101 2.10 -6.21 13.34
N VAL A 102 2.77 -5.59 12.36
CA VAL A 102 3.40 -4.27 12.55
C VAL A 102 2.35 -3.21 12.91
N PHE A 103 1.18 -3.23 12.27
CA PHE A 103 0.08 -2.33 12.58
C PHE A 103 -0.42 -2.51 14.02
N LEU A 104 -0.69 -3.76 14.44
CA LEU A 104 -1.15 -4.06 15.81
C LEU A 104 -0.14 -3.65 16.88
N ILE A 105 1.15 -3.91 16.66
CA ILE A 105 2.21 -3.47 17.59
C ILE A 105 2.22 -1.94 17.71
N THR A 106 2.11 -1.23 16.57
CA THR A 106 2.09 0.24 16.55
C THR A 106 0.86 0.78 17.28
N LEU A 107 -0.31 0.16 17.07
CA LEU A 107 -1.57 0.54 17.69
C LEU A 107 -1.55 0.30 19.22
N LEU A 108 -1.03 -0.85 19.67
CA LEU A 108 -0.83 -1.13 21.09
C LEU A 108 0.13 -0.13 21.74
N ALA A 109 1.27 0.16 21.09
CA ALA A 109 2.22 1.15 21.59
C ALA A 109 1.61 2.56 21.67
N TYR A 110 0.72 2.91 20.74
CA TYR A 110 -0.04 4.15 20.78
C TYR A 110 -1.01 4.19 21.98
N PHE A 111 -1.77 3.12 22.21
CA PHE A 111 -2.70 3.03 23.34
C PHE A 111 -2.01 3.05 24.70
N ILE A 112 -0.93 2.28 24.90
CA ILE A 112 -0.16 2.31 26.16
C ILE A 112 0.25 3.74 26.48
N ARG A 113 0.75 4.47 25.48
CA ARG A 113 1.17 5.86 25.63
C ARG A 113 0.02 6.86 25.82
N LEU A 114 -1.20 6.53 25.44
CA LEU A 114 -2.36 7.40 25.64
C LEU A 114 -2.86 7.34 27.10
N TYR A 115 -2.60 6.23 27.79
CA TYR A 115 -3.06 5.98 29.16
C TYR A 115 -1.96 6.09 30.22
N GLU A 116 -0.70 6.21 29.82
CA GLU A 116 0.42 6.68 30.66
C GLU A 116 0.53 8.21 30.62
#